data_AF-A0A944ZHP5-F1
#
_entry.id   AF-A0A944ZHP5-F1
#
_cell.length_a   1.000
_cell.length_b   1.000
_cell.length_c   1.000
_cell.angle_alpha   90.00
_cell.angle_beta   90.00
_cell.angle_gamma   90.00
#
_symmetry.space_group_name_H-M   'P 1'
#
loop_
_entity.id
_entity.type
_entity.pdbx_description
1 polymer ?
#
loop_
_entity_poly.entity_id
_entity_poly.type
_entity_poly.pdbx_seq_one_letter_code
_entity_poly.pdbx_strand_id
1 'polypeptide(L)' 'LFDLSKDVGEKNNQAEKNPQIVNQLRSRMEELDAEITANARAAWFKK' A
#
# COMPACT_ATOMS: atom_id res chain seq x y z
N LEU A 1 6.18 -8.39 1.60
CA LEU A 1 7.07 -7.60 0.71
C LEU A 1 7.38 -8.49 -0.48
N PHE A 2 7.04 -8.06 -1.68
CA PHE A 2 7.31 -8.81 -2.91
C PHE A 2 8.14 -7.94 -3.85
N ASP A 3 9.14 -8.54 -4.49
CA ASP A 3 9.90 -7.91 -5.55
C ASP A 3 9.27 -8.28 -6.88
N LEU A 4 8.32 -7.46 -7.32
CA LEU A 4 7.56 -7.71 -8.55
C LEU A 4 8.44 -7.72 -9.81
N SER A 5 9.65 -7.16 -9.76
CA SER A 5 10.57 -7.23 -10.91
C SER A 5 11.13 -8.63 -11.12
N LYS A 6 11.19 -9.45 -10.05
CA LYS A 6 11.73 -10.82 -10.07
C LYS A 6 10.64 -11.88 -9.85
N ASP A 7 9.52 -11.48 -9.27
CA ASP A 7 8.44 -12.37 -8.86
C ASP A 7 7.08 -11.67 -9.01
N VAL A 8 6.68 -11.47 -10.28
CA VAL A 8 5.38 -10.90 -10.65
C VAL A 8 4.21 -11.71 -10.08
N GLY A 9 4.40 -13.02 -9.84
CA GLY A 9 3.37 -13.90 -9.28
C GLY A 9 3.25 -13.87 -7.76
N GLU A 10 4.02 -13.00 -7.08
CA GLU A 10 3.99 -12.79 -5.62
C GLU A 10 4.13 -14.09 -4.81
N LYS A 11 4.94 -15.04 -5.30
CA LYS A 11 5.09 -16.35 -4.66
C LYS A 11 6.05 -16.32 -3.47
N ASN A 12 7.00 -15.39 -3.46
CA ASN A 12 8.10 -15.32 -2.52
C ASN A 12 7.94 -14.09 -1.60
N ASN A 13 7.33 -14.30 -0.44
CA ASN A 13 7.22 -13.25 0.56
C ASN A 13 8.57 -12.98 1.24
N GLN A 14 9.04 -11.73 1.16
CA GLN A 14 10.28 -11.25 1.76
C GLN A 14 10.04 -10.35 3.00
N ALA A 15 8.82 -10.30 3.53
CA ALA A 15 8.44 -9.39 4.61
C ALA A 15 9.30 -9.58 5.87
N GLU A 16 9.44 -10.82 6.35
CA GLU A 16 10.22 -11.13 7.56
C GLU A 16 11.71 -10.87 7.37
N LYS A 17 12.21 -10.98 6.13
CA LYS A 17 13.62 -10.76 5.81
C LYS A 17 14.00 -9.29 5.72
N ASN A 18 13.02 -8.40 5.52
CA ASN A 18 13.25 -6.97 5.30
C ASN A 18 12.24 -6.11 6.08
N PRO A 19 12.25 -6.18 7.42
CA PRO A 19 11.27 -5.45 8.24
C PRO A 19 11.38 -3.93 8.07
N GLN A 20 12.57 -3.38 7.80
CA GLN A 20 12.71 -1.94 7.57
C GLN A 20 11.97 -1.46 6.31
N ILE A 21 12.02 -2.25 5.23
CA ILE A 21 11.36 -1.92 3.97
C ILE A 21 9.84 -2.01 4.15
N VAL A 22 9.38 -3.04 4.86
CA VAL A 22 7.95 -3.19 5.19
C VAL A 22 7.45 -1.97 5.98
N ASN A 23 8.20 -1.50 6.97
CA ASN A 23 7.82 -0.32 7.74
C ASN A 23 7.76 0.94 6.88
N GLN A 24 8.76 1.18 6.02
CA GLN A 24 8.76 2.34 5.13
C GLN A 24 7.57 2.33 4.15
N LEU A 25 7.29 1.18 3.54
CA LEU A 25 6.16 1.04 2.61
C LEU A 25 4.83 1.24 3.32
N ARG A 26 4.68 0.70 4.53
CA ARG A 26 3.48 0.87 5.34
C ARG A 26 3.25 2.32 5.75
N SER A 27 4.27 3.02 6.25
CA SER A 27 4.13 4.43 6.62
C SER A 27 3.71 5.29 5.42
N ARG A 28 4.29 5.03 4.24
CA ARG A 28 3.89 5.73 3.01
C ARG A 28 2.46 5.42 2.59
N MET A 29 2.01 4.17 2.76
CA MET A 29 0.63 3.76 2.49
C MET A 29 -0.35 4.49 3.41
N GLU A 30 -0.06 4.54 4.72
CA GLU A 30 -0.89 5.20 5.72
C GLU A 30 -0.98 6.72 5.49
N GLU A 31 0.13 7.37 5.16
CA GLU A 31 0.17 8.80 4.79
C GLU A 31 -0.71 9.11 3.58
N LEU A 32 -0.59 8.29 2.53
CA LEU A 32 -1.38 8.44 1.31
C LEU A 32 -2.87 8.17 1.56
N ASP A 33 -3.20 7.15 2.35
CA ASP A 33 -4.59 6.81 2.69
C ASP A 33 -5.27 7.94 3.48
N ALA A 34 -4.52 8.57 4.41
CA ALA A 34 -4.99 9.74 5.13
C ALA A 34 -5.27 10.92 4.19
N GLU A 35 -4.38 11.17 3.21
CA GLU A 35 -4.56 12.22 2.20
C GLU A 35 -5.77 11.93 1.30
N ILE A 36 -5.89 10.70 0.77
CA ILE A 36 -7.02 10.30 -0.07
C ILE A 36 -8.33 10.44 0.70
N THR A 37 -8.37 9.98 1.94
CA THR A 37 -9.56 10.07 2.80
C THR A 37 -9.93 11.52 3.06
N ALA A 38 -8.97 12.39 3.38
CA ALA A 38 -9.22 13.81 3.62
C ALA A 38 -9.77 14.53 2.37
N ASN A 39 -9.37 14.10 1.18
CA ASN A 39 -9.75 14.69 -0.09
C ASN A 39 -10.86 13.91 -0.83
N ALA A 40 -11.43 12.88 -0.20
CA ALA A 40 -12.42 12.02 -0.83
C ALA A 40 -13.68 12.82 -1.16
N ARG A 41 -14.08 12.81 -2.44
CA ARG A 41 -15.34 13.44 -2.87
C ARG A 41 -16.51 12.65 -2.30
N ALA A 42 -17.56 13.36 -1.88
CA ALA A 42 -18.80 12.73 -1.47
C ALA A 42 -19.33 11.83 -2.59
N ALA A 43 -19.81 10.64 -2.21
CA ALA A 43 -20.44 9.72 -3.15
C ALA A 43 -21.63 10.40 -3.82
N TRP A 44 -21.76 10.21 -5.13
CA TRP A 44 -22.91 10.73 -5.85
C TRP A 44 -24.14 9.87 -5.57
N PHE A 45 -25.16 10.47 -4.96
CA PHE A 45 -26.45 9.83 -4.75
C PHE A 45 -27.45 10.37 -5.78
N LYS A 46 -27.94 9.49 -6.66
CA LYS A 46 -29.04 9.80 -7.58
C LYS A 46 -30.36 9.69 -6.81
N LYS A 47 -31.10 10.79 -6.68
CA LYS A 47 -32.51 10.76 -6.25
C LYS A 47 -33.41 10.37 -7.41
#